data_AF-A0A920LHR2-F1
#
_entry.id   AF-A0A920LHR2-F1
#
_cell.length_a   1.000
_cell.length_b   1.000
_cell.length_c   1.000
_cell.angle_alpha   90.00
_cell.angle_beta   90.00
_cell.angle_gamma   90.00
#
_symmetry.space_group_name_H-M   'P 1'
#
loop_
_entity.id
_entity.type
_entity.pdbx_description
1 polymer ?
#
loop_
_entity_poly.entity_id
_entity_poly.type
_entity_poly.pdbx_seq_one_letter_code
_entity_poly.pdbx_strand_id
1 'polypeptide(L)'
;MFIKELFSREAPDKPTYIEIGFLEGDPISIDGKKLSPAEILTELNRIGGNNGVGRLDFVENRSVGMKSRGIYETPGGTILLEAHRGIEQITLDREACHLKDEIMPKYAELIYNGYWFSSREECCKN
;
A
#
# COMPACT_ATOMS: atom_id res chain seq x y z
N MET A 1 -19.66 4.75 -6.28
CA MET A 1 -19.37 6.19 -6.23
C MET A 1 -17.95 6.31 -5.72
N PHE A 2 -17.03 6.86 -6.52
CA PHE A 2 -15.62 7.07 -6.15
C PHE A 2 -15.47 8.53 -5.70
N ILE A 3 -14.71 8.80 -4.64
CA ILE A 3 -14.59 10.15 -4.07
C ILE A 3 -13.14 10.64 -3.95
N LYS A 4 -12.16 9.75 -4.05
CA LYS A 4 -10.74 10.10 -3.94
C LYS A 4 -10.02 10.09 -5.29
N GLU A 5 -10.54 9.36 -6.26
CA GLU A 5 -9.87 9.14 -7.54
C GLU A 5 -10.73 9.52 -8.75
N LEU A 6 -10.10 10.03 -9.81
CA LEU A 6 -10.73 10.26 -11.11
C LEU A 6 -11.07 8.94 -11.78
N PHE A 7 -12.17 8.91 -12.56
CA PHE A 7 -12.42 7.77 -13.43
C PHE A 7 -11.24 7.57 -14.38
N SER A 8 -10.86 6.31 -14.63
CA SER A 8 -9.73 6.00 -15.54
C SER A 8 -9.88 6.65 -16.93
N ARG A 9 -11.11 6.92 -17.39
CA ARG A 9 -11.39 7.63 -18.65
C ARG A 9 -11.14 9.14 -18.60
N GLU A 10 -11.04 9.71 -17.40
CA GLU A 10 -10.79 11.12 -17.13
C GLU A 10 -9.35 11.36 -16.66
N ALA A 11 -8.54 10.29 -16.54
CA ALA A 11 -7.13 10.40 -16.22
C ALA A 11 -6.36 11.11 -17.36
N PRO A 12 -5.27 11.81 -17.04
CA PRO A 12 -4.44 12.46 -18.07
C PRO A 12 -3.91 11.46 -19.10
N ASP A 13 -3.92 11.86 -20.38
CA ASP A 13 -3.33 11.06 -21.47
C ASP A 13 -1.80 10.93 -21.38
N LYS A 14 -1.16 11.81 -20.61
CA LYS A 14 0.30 11.82 -20.41
C LYS A 14 0.64 11.14 -19.08
N PRO A 15 1.59 10.19 -19.08
CA PRO A 15 2.03 9.55 -17.85
C PRO A 15 2.69 10.56 -16.91
N THR A 16 2.42 10.41 -15.61
CA THR A 16 3.13 11.10 -14.54
C THR A 16 4.23 10.19 -14.02
N TYR A 17 5.47 10.68 -13.96
CA TYR A 17 6.59 9.97 -13.35
C TYR A 17 6.90 10.60 -11.99
N ILE A 18 7.20 9.75 -11.01
CA ILE A 18 7.61 10.14 -9.66
C ILE A 18 8.74 9.25 -9.18
N GLU A 19 9.61 9.79 -8.34
CA GLU A 19 10.66 9.06 -7.64
C GLU A 19 10.37 9.08 -6.13
N ILE A 20 10.41 7.91 -5.48
CA ILE A 20 10.17 7.80 -4.04
C ILE A 20 11.48 7.38 -3.37
N GLY A 21 11.98 8.21 -2.46
CA GLY A 21 13.16 7.90 -1.67
C GLY A 21 12.78 7.13 -0.42
N PHE A 22 13.56 6.09 -0.09
CA PHE A 22 13.36 5.25 1.09
C PHE A 22 14.58 5.27 2.01
N LEU A 23 14.35 5.12 3.30
CA LEU A 23 15.36 4.93 4.33
C LEU A 23 14.85 3.88 5.31
N GLU A 24 15.61 2.80 5.49
CA GLU A 24 15.27 1.72 6.44
C GLU A 24 13.84 1.14 6.26
N GLY A 25 13.36 1.11 5.01
CA GLY A 25 12.01 0.61 4.66
C GLY A 25 10.93 1.68 4.61
N ASP A 26 11.16 2.85 5.21
CA ASP A 26 10.18 3.94 5.24
C ASP A 26 10.40 4.94 4.09
N PRO A 27 9.33 5.42 3.42
CA PRO A 27 9.45 6.49 2.44
C PRO A 27 9.76 7.82 3.15
N ILE A 28 10.74 8.56 2.63
CA ILE A 28 11.22 9.83 3.22
C ILE A 28 11.12 11.03 2.26
N SER A 29 10.97 10.80 0.96
CA SER A 29 10.89 11.86 -0.04
C SER A 29 10.13 11.46 -1.29
N ILE A 30 9.59 12.46 -2.00
CA ILE A 30 9.03 12.33 -3.35
C ILE A 30 9.75 13.35 -4.23
N ASP A 31 10.26 12.92 -5.38
CA ASP A 31 11.03 13.73 -6.35
C ASP A 31 12.16 14.54 -5.68
N GLY A 32 12.89 13.88 -4.77
CA GLY A 32 13.99 14.48 -4.00
C GLY A 32 13.56 15.43 -2.87
N LYS A 33 12.27 15.77 -2.75
CA LYS A 33 11.77 16.62 -1.66
C LYS A 33 11.45 15.79 -0.43
N LYS A 34 12.12 16.07 0.68
CA LYS A 34 11.82 15.45 1.99
C LYS A 34 10.45 15.89 2.50
N LEU A 35 9.68 14.94 3.00
CA LEU A 35 8.31 15.13 3.46
C LEU A 35 8.08 14.29 4.72
N SER A 36 7.15 14.71 5.58
CA SER A 36 6.69 13.87 6.69
C SER A 36 5.85 12.69 6.18
N PRO A 37 5.69 11.60 6.95
CA PRO A 37 4.91 10.42 6.51
C PRO A 37 3.49 10.75 6.06
N ALA A 38 2.83 11.67 6.77
CA ALA A 38 1.48 12.12 6.43
C ALA A 38 1.45 12.92 5.11
N GLU A 39 2.46 13.77 4.87
CA GLU A 39 2.59 14.53 3.63
C GLU A 39 2.90 13.63 2.43
N ILE A 40 3.74 12.61 2.60
CA ILE A 40 4.03 11.60 1.57
C ILE A 40 2.73 10.91 1.16
N LEU A 41 1.99 10.35 2.12
CA LEU A 41 0.75 9.65 1.82
C LEU A 41 -0.29 10.58 1.19
N THR A 42 -0.37 11.83 1.65
CA THR A 42 -1.28 12.84 1.07
C THR A 42 -0.92 13.14 -0.38
N GLU A 43 0.35 13.34 -0.68
CA GLU A 43 0.81 13.67 -2.03
C GLU A 43 0.66 12.48 -2.99
N LEU A 44 0.98 11.26 -2.53
CA LEU A 44 0.76 10.06 -3.34
C LEU A 44 -0.74 9.78 -3.57
N ASN A 45 -1.61 10.09 -2.59
CA ASN A 45 -3.04 10.02 -2.80
C ASN A 45 -3.51 11.02 -3.87
N ARG A 46 -2.98 12.24 -3.86
CA ARG A 46 -3.27 13.27 -4.88
C ARG A 46 -2.82 12.82 -6.27
N ILE A 47 -1.58 12.32 -6.38
CA ILE A 47 -1.01 11.88 -7.65
C ILE A 47 -1.74 10.65 -8.17
N GLY A 48 -1.86 9.59 -7.36
CA GLY A 48 -2.55 8.36 -7.75
C GLY A 48 -4.02 8.59 -8.05
N GLY A 49 -4.69 9.43 -7.26
CA GLY A 49 -6.09 9.79 -7.47
C GLY A 49 -6.33 10.51 -8.79
N ASN A 50 -5.43 11.44 -9.17
CA ASN A 50 -5.50 12.11 -10.46
C ASN A 50 -5.24 11.18 -11.65
N ASN A 51 -4.64 10.00 -11.44
CA ASN A 51 -4.35 9.03 -12.49
C ASN A 51 -5.26 7.79 -12.41
N GLY A 52 -6.27 7.77 -11.52
CA GLY A 52 -7.21 6.64 -11.37
C GLY A 52 -6.59 5.34 -10.85
N VAL A 53 -5.51 5.44 -10.06
CA VAL A 53 -4.79 4.30 -9.48
C VAL A 53 -5.39 3.91 -8.13
N GLY A 54 -5.51 2.61 -7.85
CA GLY A 54 -5.76 2.10 -6.49
C GLY A 54 -7.18 1.65 -6.17
N ARG A 55 -7.96 1.32 -7.21
CA ARG A 55 -9.34 0.79 -7.08
C ARG A 55 -9.37 -0.70 -6.89
N LEU A 56 -10.15 -1.14 -5.91
CA LEU A 56 -10.44 -2.55 -5.67
C LEU A 56 -11.95 -2.75 -5.48
N ASP A 57 -12.52 -3.75 -6.15
CA ASP A 57 -13.91 -4.21 -5.96
C ASP A 57 -13.89 -5.73 -5.80
N PHE A 58 -14.15 -6.20 -4.59
CA PHE A 58 -14.10 -7.62 -4.27
C PHE A 58 -15.04 -8.00 -3.14
N VAL A 59 -15.24 -9.31 -2.99
CA VAL A 59 -16.00 -9.89 -1.88
C VAL A 59 -15.01 -10.45 -0.86
N GLU A 60 -15.02 -9.87 0.32
CA GLU A 60 -14.19 -10.27 1.45
C GLU A 60 -14.96 -11.19 2.43
N ASN A 61 -14.21 -11.98 3.20
CA ASN A 61 -14.73 -12.76 4.32
C ASN A 61 -14.52 -11.96 5.61
N ARG A 62 -15.60 -11.66 6.33
CA ARG A 62 -15.49 -10.99 7.64
C ARG A 62 -15.10 -11.98 8.73
N SER A 63 -14.43 -11.46 9.76
CA SER A 63 -14.07 -12.22 10.97
C SER A 63 -15.27 -12.90 11.65
N VAL A 64 -16.46 -12.29 11.54
CA VAL A 64 -17.73 -12.82 12.06
C VAL A 64 -18.40 -13.88 11.18
N GLY A 65 -17.74 -14.31 10.09
CA GLY A 65 -18.14 -15.46 9.26
C GLY A 65 -19.00 -15.17 8.02
N MET A 66 -19.44 -13.93 7.82
CA MET A 66 -20.23 -13.53 6.65
C MET A 66 -19.37 -12.90 5.54
N LYS A 67 -19.81 -13.02 4.29
CA LYS A 67 -19.17 -12.33 3.16
C LYS A 67 -19.72 -10.91 3.01
N SER A 68 -18.86 -9.99 2.56
CA SER A 68 -19.21 -8.59 2.29
C SER A 68 -18.59 -8.14 0.97
N ARG A 69 -19.35 -7.49 0.09
CA ARG A 69 -18.76 -6.80 -1.07
C ARG A 69 -18.28 -5.42 -0.61
N GLY A 70 -17.03 -5.08 -0.91
CA GLY A 70 -16.44 -3.80 -0.60
C GLY A 70 -15.85 -3.16 -1.86
N ILE A 71 -15.95 -1.84 -1.95
CA ILE A 71 -15.25 -1.03 -2.94
C ILE A 71 -14.29 -0.12 -2.18
N TYR A 72 -13.01 -0.18 -2.53
CA TYR A 72 -11.94 0.55 -1.84
C TYR A 72 -11.14 1.41 -2.83
N GLU A 73 -10.71 2.58 -2.35
CA GLU A 73 -9.85 3.54 -3.05
C GLU A 73 -8.59 3.74 -2.21
N THR A 74 -7.44 3.31 -2.73
CA THR A 74 -6.14 3.33 -2.03
C THR A 74 -5.01 3.81 -2.95
N PRO A 75 -5.09 5.03 -3.51
CA PRO A 75 -4.15 5.50 -4.53
C PRO A 75 -2.71 5.54 -4.01
N GLY A 76 -2.49 6.22 -2.88
CA GLY A 76 -1.16 6.32 -2.29
C GLY A 76 -0.62 4.99 -1.76
N GLY A 77 -1.50 4.17 -1.16
CA GLY A 77 -1.12 2.84 -0.67
C GLY A 77 -0.71 1.88 -1.79
N THR A 78 -1.42 1.93 -2.92
CA THR A 78 -1.09 1.12 -4.12
C THR A 78 0.27 1.52 -4.68
N ILE A 79 0.52 2.82 -4.82
CA ILE A 79 1.82 3.33 -5.28
C ILE A 79 2.95 2.93 -4.32
N LEU A 80 2.73 3.10 -3.01
CA LEU A 80 3.74 2.74 -1.98
C LEU A 80 4.05 1.25 -1.98
N LEU A 81 3.05 0.38 -2.14
CA LEU A 81 3.26 -1.06 -2.18
C LEU A 81 4.16 -1.47 -3.33
N GLU A 82 3.91 -0.95 -4.53
CA GLU A 82 4.74 -1.21 -5.72
C GLU A 82 6.15 -0.62 -5.56
N ALA A 83 6.27 0.59 -5.03
CA ALA A 83 7.58 1.22 -4.80
C ALA A 83 8.41 0.47 -3.74
N HIS A 84 7.77 0.03 -2.66
CA HIS A 84 8.42 -0.76 -1.61
C HIS A 84 8.87 -2.13 -2.15
N ARG A 85 8.02 -2.83 -2.91
CA ARG A 85 8.42 -4.06 -3.61
C ARG A 85 9.54 -3.82 -4.63
N GLY A 86 9.59 -2.66 -5.26
CA GLY A 86 10.66 -2.27 -6.19
C GLY A 86 12.03 -2.16 -5.51
N ILE A 87 12.11 -1.51 -4.35
CA ILE A 87 13.38 -1.40 -3.61
C ILE A 87 13.81 -2.75 -3.02
N GLU A 88 12.86 -3.56 -2.55
CA GLU A 88 13.15 -4.87 -1.95
C GLU A 88 13.81 -5.82 -2.94
N GLN A 89 13.47 -5.74 -4.24
CA GLN A 89 14.08 -6.55 -5.29
C GLN A 89 15.60 -6.34 -5.42
N ILE A 90 16.12 -5.21 -4.97
CA ILE A 90 17.55 -4.88 -5.07
C ILE A 90 18.27 -4.84 -3.71
N THR A 91 17.52 -4.77 -2.59
CA THR A 91 18.11 -4.66 -1.25
C THR A 91 17.98 -5.93 -0.40
N LEU A 92 16.96 -6.76 -0.64
CA LEU A 92 16.75 -7.99 0.14
C LEU A 92 17.37 -9.20 -0.57
N ASP A 93 17.90 -10.14 0.23
CA ASP A 93 18.31 -11.42 -0.28
C ASP A 93 17.10 -12.29 -0.64
N ARG A 94 17.36 -13.32 -1.45
CA ARG A 94 16.32 -14.22 -1.97
C ARG A 94 15.52 -14.92 -0.87
N GLU A 95 16.18 -15.42 0.18
CA GLU A 95 15.51 -16.18 1.23
C GLU A 95 14.67 -15.25 2.10
N ALA A 96 15.17 -14.05 2.42
CA ALA A 96 14.40 -13.03 3.12
C ALA A 96 13.15 -12.63 2.32
N CYS A 97 13.26 -12.43 1.00
CA CYS A 97 12.11 -12.14 0.14
C CYS A 97 11.04 -13.23 0.21
N HIS A 98 11.42 -14.50 0.06
CA HIS A 98 10.48 -15.63 0.14
C HIS A 98 9.81 -15.70 1.51
N LEU A 99 10.60 -15.62 2.60
CA LEU A 99 10.08 -15.68 3.95
C LEU A 99 9.09 -14.54 4.23
N LYS A 100 9.39 -13.33 3.77
CA LYS A 100 8.50 -12.18 3.91
C LYS A 100 7.15 -12.42 3.21
N ASP A 101 7.18 -12.90 1.98
CA ASP A 101 5.96 -13.19 1.21
C ASP A 101 5.12 -14.35 1.82
N GLU A 102 5.74 -15.27 2.56
CA GLU A 102 5.04 -16.30 3.33
C GLU A 102 4.35 -15.77 4.59
N ILE A 103 4.97 -14.80 5.28
CA ILE A 103 4.47 -14.23 6.54
C ILE A 103 3.41 -13.14 6.30
N MET A 104 3.57 -12.36 5.22
CA MET A 104 2.73 -11.20 4.91
C MET A 104 1.21 -11.49 4.93
N PRO A 105 0.68 -12.60 4.37
CA PRO A 105 -0.75 -12.89 4.44
C PRO A 105 -1.27 -13.13 5.86
N LYS A 106 -0.47 -13.77 6.72
CA LYS A 106 -0.83 -14.00 8.13
C LYS A 106 -0.87 -12.69 8.90
N TYR A 107 0.10 -11.80 8.64
CA TYR A 107 0.11 -10.47 9.26
C TYR A 107 -1.11 -9.64 8.82
N ALA A 108 -1.48 -9.69 7.54
CA ALA A 108 -2.68 -9.04 7.04
C ALA A 108 -3.97 -9.56 7.70
N GLU A 109 -4.07 -10.87 7.94
CA GLU A 109 -5.19 -11.48 8.67
C GLU A 109 -5.27 -10.98 10.13
N LEU A 110 -4.13 -10.87 10.82
CA LEU A 110 -4.09 -10.33 12.19
C LEU A 110 -4.61 -8.90 12.24
N ILE A 111 -4.19 -8.04 11.31
CA ILE A 111 -4.67 -6.66 11.21
C ILE A 111 -6.17 -6.63 10.91
N TYR A 112 -6.64 -7.39 9.92
CA TYR A 112 -8.05 -7.44 9.55
C TYR A 112 -8.96 -7.88 10.70
N ASN A 113 -8.50 -8.83 11.51
CA ASN A 113 -9.22 -9.34 12.67
C ASN A 113 -9.09 -8.45 13.92
N GLY A 114 -8.32 -7.36 13.87
CA GLY A 114 -8.16 -6.40 14.97
C GLY A 114 -7.12 -6.80 16.03
N TYR A 115 -6.24 -7.75 15.74
CA TYR A 115 -5.22 -8.24 16.67
C TYR A 115 -3.95 -7.36 16.74
N TRP A 116 -4.10 -6.04 16.60
CA TRP A 116 -2.98 -5.08 16.51
C TRP A 116 -2.06 -5.07 17.73
N PHE A 117 -2.60 -5.25 18.94
CA PHE A 117 -1.82 -5.30 20.20
C PHE A 117 -1.74 -6.72 20.77
N SER A 118 -1.55 -7.71 19.90
CA SER A 118 -1.45 -9.12 20.32
C SER A 118 -0.02 -9.63 20.23
N SER A 119 0.33 -10.61 21.06
CA SER A 119 1.66 -11.24 21.00
C SER A 119 1.96 -11.88 19.63
N ARG A 120 0.91 -12.29 18.89
CA ARG A 120 1.05 -12.84 17.53
C ARG A 120 1.48 -11.77 16.53
N GLU A 121 0.96 -10.56 16.69
CA GLU A 121 1.29 -9.42 15.85
C GLU A 121 2.72 -8.94 16.12
N GLU A 122 3.10 -8.84 17.40
CA GLU A 122 4.45 -8.48 17.82
C GLU A 122 5.50 -9.47 17.30
N CYS A 123 5.19 -10.77 17.28
CA CYS A 123 6.07 -11.79 16.73
C CYS A 123 6.30 -11.66 15.21
N CYS A 124 5.37 -11.06 14.46
CA CYS A 124 5.53 -10.86 13.02
C CYS A 124 6.31 -9.57 12.67
N LYS A 125 6.45 -8.65 13.63
CA LYS A 125 7.19 -7.38 13.47
C LYS A 125 8.70 -7.52 13.69
N ASN A 126 9.11 -8.51 14.48
CA ASN A 126 10.49 -8.78 14.88
C ASN A 126 11.11 -9.88 14.01
#